data_AF-A0A7U2F387-F1
#
_entry.id   AF-A0A7U2F387-F1
#
_cell.length_a   1.000
_cell.length_b   1.000
_cell.length_c   1.000
_cell.angle_alpha   90.00
_cell.angle_beta   90.00
_cell.angle_gamma   90.00
#
_symmetry.space_group_name_H-M   'P 1'
#
loop_
_entity.id
_entity.type
_entity.pdbx_description
1 polymer ?
#
loop_
_entity_poly.entity_id
_entity_poly.type
_entity_poly.pdbx_seq_one_letter_code
_entity_poly.pdbx_strand_id
1 'polypeptide(L)'
;MHTTIIIASLFAAFAAAAPADIDARQATTVRVQLSQDSTDTAVQANIPANGQKISIKANFGNLGANVSANRALVVGSSKSGTCNIFKDAAATQRVATIKAGADDARFMAVNLVNGVIVCQV
;
A
#
# COMPACT_ATOMS: atom_id res chain seq x y z
N MET A 1 39.53 38.48 45.01
CA MET A 1 38.06 38.42 45.04
C MET A 1 37.59 39.26 43.85
N HIS A 2 36.91 38.80 42.80
CA HIS A 2 36.13 37.60 42.53
C HIS A 2 36.35 37.22 41.05
N THR A 3 36.44 35.91 40.80
CA THR A 3 36.46 35.30 39.47
C THR A 3 35.01 35.02 39.08
N THR A 4 34.56 35.49 37.91
CA THR A 4 33.24 35.09 37.37
C THR A 4 33.45 34.53 35.96
N ILE A 5 33.31 33.22 35.87
CA ILE A 5 33.32 32.42 34.64
C ILE A 5 31.86 32.33 34.18
N ILE A 6 31.56 32.72 32.94
CA ILE A 6 30.27 32.41 32.30
C ILE A 6 30.58 31.55 31.08
N ILE A 7 30.31 30.25 31.24
CA ILE A 7 30.31 29.23 30.20
C ILE A 7 28.95 29.36 29.48
N ALA A 8 28.96 29.83 28.23
CA ALA A 8 27.81 29.78 27.34
C ALA A 8 28.14 28.84 26.17
N SER A 9 27.95 27.54 26.39
CA SER A 9 27.96 26.52 25.36
C SER A 9 26.63 26.57 24.59
N LEU A 10 26.61 27.28 23.46
CA LEU A 10 25.49 27.19 22.52
C LEU A 10 25.80 26.10 21.49
N PHE A 11 25.19 24.93 21.70
CA PHE A 11 25.22 23.80 20.79
C PHE A 11 24.55 24.15 19.45
N ALA A 12 25.18 23.66 18.37
CA ALA A 12 24.72 23.76 17.00
C ALA A 12 23.40 23.01 16.77
N ALA A 13 22.51 23.60 15.96
CA ALA A 13 21.42 22.89 15.32
C ALA A 13 21.64 22.95 13.80
N PHE A 14 22.30 21.92 13.27
CA PHE A 14 22.25 21.63 11.84
C PHE A 14 20.82 21.15 11.53
N ALA A 15 20.01 22.04 10.96
CA ALA A 15 18.76 21.64 10.31
C ALA A 15 19.14 20.85 9.06
N ALA A 16 19.25 19.53 9.21
CA ALA A 16 19.28 18.60 8.09
C ALA A 16 17.92 18.69 7.39
N ALA A 17 17.81 19.55 6.39
CA ALA A 17 16.80 19.42 5.36
C ALA A 17 17.09 18.11 4.63
N ALA A 18 16.48 17.02 5.09
CA ALA A 18 16.48 15.77 4.34
C ALA A 18 15.92 16.08 2.94
N PRO A 19 16.61 15.67 1.86
CA PRO A 19 16.07 15.84 0.53
C PRO A 19 14.72 15.16 0.47
N ALA A 20 13.67 15.93 0.17
CA ALA A 20 12.39 15.34 -0.18
C ALA A 20 12.62 14.49 -1.43
N ASP A 21 12.61 13.18 -1.21
CA ASP A 21 12.81 12.14 -2.20
C ASP A 21 12.06 12.47 -3.50
N ILE A 22 12.81 12.84 -4.54
CA ILE A 22 12.30 13.05 -5.89
C ILE A 22 11.68 11.73 -6.43
N ASP A 23 12.05 10.58 -5.84
CA ASP A 23 11.50 9.26 -6.13
C ASP A 23 9.97 9.16 -5.85
N ALA A 24 9.45 9.97 -4.93
CA ALA A 24 8.01 10.03 -4.67
C ALA A 24 7.19 10.61 -5.85
N ARG A 25 7.83 11.20 -6.86
CA ARG A 25 7.15 11.86 -8.00
C ARG A 25 7.00 10.99 -9.25
N GLN A 26 7.56 9.78 -9.28
CA GLN A 26 7.24 8.77 -10.32
C GLN A 26 6.54 7.57 -9.70
N ALA A 27 5.42 7.80 -9.00
CA ALA A 27 4.62 6.71 -8.46
C ALA A 27 3.98 5.93 -9.61
N THR A 28 4.70 4.94 -10.13
CA THR A 28 4.14 3.96 -11.05
C THR A 28 2.97 3.30 -10.33
N THR A 29 1.77 3.35 -10.92
CA THR A 29 0.58 2.73 -10.32
C THR A 29 0.27 1.41 -11.00
N VAL A 30 -0.12 0.41 -10.21
CA VAL A 30 -0.69 -0.85 -10.70
C VAL A 30 -2.20 -0.78 -10.54
N ARG A 31 -2.94 -1.00 -11.62
CA ARG A 31 -4.40 -1.08 -11.57
C ARG A 31 -4.80 -2.49 -11.13
N VAL A 32 -5.47 -2.59 -9.99
CA VAL A 32 -5.86 -3.85 -9.37
C VAL A 32 -7.37 -3.97 -9.35
N GLN A 33 -7.88 -5.18 -9.60
CA GLN A 33 -9.27 -5.55 -9.37
C GLN A 33 -9.36 -6.55 -8.23
N LEU A 34 -10.31 -6.31 -7.32
CA LEU A 34 -10.82 -7.30 -6.39
C LEU A 34 -12.25 -7.67 -6.77
N SER A 35 -12.60 -8.95 -6.63
CA SER A 35 -13.92 -9.47 -6.98
C SER A 35 -14.46 -10.39 -5.90
N GLN A 36 -15.80 -10.38 -5.76
CA GLN A 36 -16.58 -11.33 -5.00
C GLN A 36 -17.54 -12.05 -5.94
N ASP A 37 -17.23 -13.29 -6.26
CA ASP A 37 -17.94 -14.03 -7.31
C ASP A 37 -19.36 -14.42 -6.90
N SER A 38 -19.61 -14.66 -5.61
CA SER A 38 -20.95 -15.01 -5.14
C SER A 38 -21.98 -13.88 -5.31
N THR A 39 -21.51 -12.65 -5.52
CA THR A 39 -22.35 -11.45 -5.71
C THR A 39 -22.06 -10.76 -7.04
N ASP A 40 -21.30 -11.39 -7.94
CA ASP A 40 -20.86 -10.84 -9.23
C ASP A 40 -20.34 -9.40 -9.16
N THR A 41 -19.70 -9.05 -8.04
CA THR A 41 -19.25 -7.69 -7.77
C THR A 41 -17.75 -7.59 -7.99
N ALA A 42 -17.30 -6.56 -8.72
CA ALA A 42 -15.89 -6.29 -8.93
C ALA A 42 -15.60 -4.79 -8.79
N VAL A 43 -14.50 -4.47 -8.12
CA VAL A 43 -14.05 -3.09 -7.93
C VAL A 43 -12.59 -2.98 -8.34
N GLN A 44 -12.27 -1.93 -9.09
CA GLN A 44 -10.92 -1.64 -9.56
C GLN A 44 -10.39 -0.38 -8.90
N ALA A 45 -9.10 -0.36 -8.57
CA ALA A 45 -8.41 0.82 -8.06
C ALA A 45 -6.98 0.89 -8.59
N ASN A 46 -6.46 2.12 -8.70
CA ASN A 46 -5.05 2.35 -9.01
C ASN A 46 -4.27 2.41 -7.70
N ILE A 47 -3.33 1.48 -7.53
CA ILE A 47 -2.54 1.35 -6.31
C ILE A 47 -1.10 1.81 -6.61
N PRO A 48 -0.53 2.74 -5.82
CA PRO A 48 0.89 3.10 -5.94
C PRO A 48 1.79 1.87 -5.78
N ALA A 49 2.72 1.68 -6.71
CA ALA A 49 3.65 0.55 -6.73
C ALA A 49 5.01 0.91 -6.10
N ASN A 50 4.97 1.64 -4.99
CA ASN A 50 6.14 2.12 -4.24
C ASN A 50 6.38 1.35 -2.93
N GLY A 51 5.71 0.20 -2.74
CA GLY A 51 5.81 -0.61 -1.53
C GLY A 51 5.02 -0.09 -0.32
N GLN A 52 4.24 0.98 -0.48
CA GLN A 52 3.39 1.49 0.61
C GLN A 52 2.23 0.54 0.93
N LYS A 53 1.82 0.54 2.19
CA LYS A 53 0.61 -0.16 2.65
C LYS A 53 -0.61 0.70 2.35
N ILE A 54 -1.45 0.23 1.43
CA ILE A 54 -2.65 0.94 1.00
C ILE A 54 -3.88 0.23 1.58
N SER A 55 -4.77 0.99 2.22
CA SER A 55 -6.01 0.44 2.80
C SER A 55 -6.91 -0.15 1.72
N ILE A 56 -7.32 -1.42 1.90
CA ILE A 56 -8.25 -2.07 0.97
C ILE A 56 -9.64 -1.47 1.11
N LYS A 57 -10.12 -1.21 2.33
CA LYS A 57 -11.44 -0.57 2.55
C LYS A 57 -11.57 0.78 1.87
N ALA A 58 -10.55 1.62 1.94
CA ALA A 58 -10.59 2.94 1.33
C ALA A 58 -10.70 2.89 -0.21
N ASN A 59 -10.11 1.88 -0.85
CA ASN A 59 -10.02 1.78 -2.30
C ASN A 59 -11.03 0.82 -2.93
N PHE A 60 -11.49 -0.19 -2.18
CA PHE A 60 -12.36 -1.27 -2.65
C PHE A 60 -13.66 -1.40 -1.83
N GLY A 61 -14.01 -0.40 -1.01
CA GLY A 61 -15.21 -0.41 -0.16
C GLY A 61 -16.53 -0.68 -0.89
N ASN A 62 -16.57 -0.41 -2.21
CA ASN A 62 -17.72 -0.68 -3.06
C ASN A 62 -17.99 -2.19 -3.30
N LEU A 63 -17.11 -3.09 -2.83
CA LEU A 63 -17.40 -4.54 -2.77
C LEU A 63 -18.45 -4.89 -1.69
N GLY A 64 -18.76 -3.96 -0.79
CA GLY A 64 -19.73 -4.13 0.29
C GLY A 64 -19.11 -3.96 1.68
N ALA A 65 -19.94 -4.08 2.72
CA ALA A 65 -19.58 -3.70 4.10
C ALA A 65 -18.32 -4.39 4.64
N ASN A 66 -18.09 -5.65 4.27
CA ASN A 66 -16.93 -6.44 4.71
C ASN A 66 -15.77 -6.42 3.71
N VAL A 67 -15.95 -5.79 2.54
CA VAL A 67 -14.99 -5.84 1.44
C VAL A 67 -14.55 -7.29 1.18
N SER A 68 -15.53 -8.20 1.16
CA SER A 68 -15.27 -9.61 0.93
C SER A 68 -14.77 -9.78 -0.49
N ALA A 69 -13.69 -10.53 -0.68
CA ALA A 69 -13.21 -10.89 -2.00
C ALA A 69 -12.71 -12.33 -1.99
N ASN A 70 -12.78 -12.98 -3.15
CA ASN A 70 -12.29 -14.33 -3.40
C ASN A 70 -11.46 -14.43 -4.70
N ARG A 71 -11.40 -13.34 -5.48
CA ARG A 71 -10.55 -13.25 -6.66
C ARG A 71 -9.89 -11.87 -6.74
N ALA A 72 -8.65 -11.84 -7.22
CA ALA A 72 -7.92 -10.62 -7.49
C ALA A 72 -7.11 -10.74 -8.79
N LEU A 73 -6.95 -9.64 -9.51
CA LEU A 73 -6.03 -9.58 -10.64
C LEU A 73 -5.48 -8.17 -10.85
N VAL A 74 -4.36 -8.06 -11.55
CA VAL A 74 -3.88 -6.80 -12.12
C VAL A 74 -4.60 -6.59 -13.45
N VAL A 75 -5.28 -5.46 -13.62
CA VAL A 75 -6.07 -5.13 -14.81
C VAL A 75 -5.35 -4.13 -15.68
N GLY A 76 -5.38 -4.35 -17.01
CA GLY A 76 -4.89 -3.41 -17.99
C GLY A 76 -3.40 -3.59 -18.33
N SER A 77 -2.86 -2.63 -19.07
CA SER A 77 -1.56 -2.72 -19.74
C SER A 77 -0.35 -2.48 -18.82
N SER A 78 -0.52 -2.51 -17.50
CA SER A 78 0.62 -2.47 -16.57
C SER A 78 1.59 -3.59 -16.97
N LYS A 79 2.78 -3.22 -17.46
CA LYS A 79 3.76 -4.18 -17.98
C LYS A 79 4.61 -4.82 -16.87
N SER A 80 4.56 -4.24 -15.68
CA SER A 80 5.27 -4.66 -14.49
C SER A 80 4.42 -4.35 -13.26
N GLY A 81 4.80 -4.95 -12.13
CA GLY A 81 4.07 -4.80 -10.87
C GLY A 81 3.70 -6.13 -10.25
N THR A 82 3.98 -6.26 -8.96
CA THR A 82 3.50 -7.34 -8.09
C THR A 82 2.79 -6.70 -6.91
N CYS A 83 1.59 -7.18 -6.60
CA CYS A 83 0.84 -6.74 -5.45
C CYS A 83 0.57 -7.91 -4.50
N ASN A 84 0.86 -7.68 -3.22
CA ASN A 84 0.52 -8.59 -2.14
C ASN A 84 -0.71 -8.06 -1.39
N ILE A 85 -1.68 -8.93 -1.18
CA ILE A 85 -2.93 -8.63 -0.49
C ILE A 85 -2.87 -9.27 0.89
N PHE A 86 -3.11 -8.49 1.92
CA PHE A 86 -3.12 -8.92 3.32
C PHE A 86 -4.48 -8.65 3.94
N LYS A 87 -4.96 -9.55 4.80
CA LYS A 87 -6.24 -9.35 5.51
C LYS A 87 -6.13 -8.48 6.76
N ASP A 88 -4.90 -8.12 7.16
CA ASP A 88 -4.60 -7.30 8.33
C ASP A 88 -3.78 -6.06 7.95
N ALA A 89 -3.91 -4.99 8.74
CA ALA A 89 -3.24 -3.72 8.50
C ALA A 89 -1.72 -3.79 8.72
N ALA A 90 -1.23 -4.76 9.49
CA ALA A 90 0.19 -4.95 9.75
C ALA A 90 0.92 -5.60 8.55
N ALA A 91 0.18 -6.13 7.57
CA ALA A 91 0.70 -6.88 6.42
C ALA A 91 1.42 -8.18 6.84
N THR A 92 0.83 -8.92 7.77
CA THR A 92 1.40 -10.18 8.31
C THR A 92 0.69 -11.42 7.79
N GLN A 93 -0.59 -11.32 7.44
CA GLN A 93 -1.45 -12.42 7.00
C GLN A 93 -1.77 -12.24 5.52
N ARG A 94 -0.84 -12.71 4.67
CA ARG A 94 -1.00 -12.65 3.22
C ARG A 94 -2.08 -13.61 2.76
N VAL A 95 -3.00 -13.10 1.94
CA VAL A 95 -4.11 -13.82 1.33
C VAL A 95 -3.75 -14.24 -0.10
N ALA A 96 -3.18 -13.33 -0.87
CA ALA A 96 -2.88 -13.54 -2.28
C ALA A 96 -1.72 -12.67 -2.75
N THR A 97 -1.10 -13.09 -3.84
CA THR A 97 -0.14 -12.32 -4.61
C THR A 97 -0.61 -12.30 -6.06
N ILE A 98 -0.68 -11.12 -6.66
CA ILE A 98 -1.05 -10.91 -8.06
C ILE A 98 0.09 -10.20 -8.78
N LYS A 99 0.26 -10.49 -10.06
CA LYS A 99 1.33 -9.93 -10.89
C LYS A 99 0.77 -9.41 -12.21
N ALA A 100 1.32 -8.31 -12.68
CA ALA A 100 1.06 -7.78 -14.02
C ALA A 100 1.34 -8.85 -15.10
N GLY A 101 0.36 -9.07 -15.99
CA GLY A 101 0.44 -10.03 -17.08
C GLY A 101 0.29 -11.51 -16.68
N ALA A 102 0.00 -11.80 -15.41
CA ALA A 102 -0.34 -13.14 -14.94
C ALA A 102 -1.86 -13.35 -14.86
N ASP A 103 -2.27 -14.60 -14.65
CA ASP A 103 -3.68 -14.97 -14.41
C ASP A 103 -4.21 -14.39 -13.07
N ASP A 104 -5.52 -14.46 -12.89
CA ASP A 104 -6.16 -14.08 -11.65
C ASP A 104 -5.76 -15.00 -10.48
N ALA A 105 -5.52 -14.40 -9.32
CA ALA A 105 -5.37 -15.14 -8.08
C ALA A 105 -6.76 -15.44 -7.49
N ARG A 106 -7.02 -16.71 -7.23
CA ARG A 106 -8.24 -17.18 -6.54
C ARG A 106 -7.90 -17.65 -5.13
N PHE A 107 -8.76 -17.31 -4.19
CA PHE A 107 -8.57 -17.61 -2.78
C PHE A 107 -9.92 -17.80 -2.08
N MET A 108 -9.90 -18.34 -0.86
CA MET A 108 -11.11 -18.43 -0.04
C MET A 108 -11.65 -17.02 0.23
N ALA A 109 -12.97 -16.85 0.15
CA ALA A 109 -13.61 -15.58 0.45
C ALA A 109 -13.18 -15.09 1.84
N VAL A 110 -12.64 -13.87 1.89
CA VAL A 110 -12.06 -13.31 3.10
C VAL A 110 -12.50 -11.86 3.28
N ASN A 111 -12.75 -11.49 4.53
CA ASN A 111 -13.02 -10.12 4.93
C ASN A 111 -11.73 -9.30 4.86
N LEU A 112 -11.70 -8.27 4.01
CA LEU A 112 -10.55 -7.39 3.81
C LEU A 112 -10.77 -5.98 4.36
N VAL A 113 -11.77 -5.77 5.23
CA VAL A 113 -12.12 -4.45 5.78
C VAL A 113 -10.95 -3.77 6.51
N ASN A 114 -10.07 -4.56 7.14
CA ASN A 114 -8.86 -4.10 7.83
C ASN A 114 -7.59 -4.44 7.03
N GLY A 115 -7.74 -4.97 5.82
CA GLY A 115 -6.65 -5.43 5.00
C GLY A 115 -5.91 -4.29 4.30
N VAL A 116 -4.68 -4.59 3.90
CA VAL A 116 -3.85 -3.69 3.09
C VAL A 116 -3.37 -4.40 1.84
N ILE A 117 -3.20 -3.63 0.78
CA ILE A 117 -2.55 -4.04 -0.45
C ILE A 117 -1.22 -3.29 -0.57
N VAL A 118 -0.17 -4.03 -0.94
CA VAL A 118 1.18 -3.49 -1.14
C VAL A 118 1.63 -3.86 -2.53
N CYS A 119 1.84 -2.86 -3.38
CA CYS A 119 2.31 -3.05 -4.75
C CYS A 119 3.75 -2.55 -4.92
N GLN A 120 4.53 -3.22 -5.76
CA GLN A 120 5.91 -2.89 -6.11
C GLN A 120 6.14 -3.19 -7.59
N VAL A 121 6.93 -2.37 -8.28
CA VAL A 121 7.36 -2.61 -9.68
C VAL A 121 8.73 -3.26 -9.77
#